data_AF-A0A927W3Q5-F1
#
_entry.id   AF-A0A927W3Q5-F1
#
_cell.length_a   1.000
_cell.length_b   1.000
_cell.length_c   1.000
_cell.angle_alpha   90.00
_cell.angle_beta   90.00
_cell.angle_gamma   90.00
#
_symmetry.space_group_name_H-M   'P 1'
#
loop_
_entity.id
_entity.type
_entity.pdbx_description
1 polymer ?
#
loop_
_entity_poly.entity_id
_entity_poly.type
_entity_poly.pdbx_seq_one_letter_code
_entity_poly.pdbx_strand_id
1 'polypeptide(L)'
;MKKLTLSREYLAAFALQMAFLIHAGINMADGIHLLAEDEKNTKVKKLLENIAGQMDDGVPLSDAMRSCGGFPEYVINMTITGETTGRIETAFQAMAEHYETQRQFNQRIRSAVMYPVVLMMLMLIIIGILLIKVIPIFESVYRQLGGKLEGMGAGLFKLGQALNSALPTIGIIAVILLVVGMIIWYSAAFRYHLVRGYKRVFGEYGITKKVGMARFASALSMGMLSGLPIEEAMRMAMNFHEESPGIKQRYEECLQKLESGNPLADALNESKIFSPLYCRMLAIGVKSGAGDSVMSEIAKRLETDAMQAIDETVARIEPTIVIFTSVIVGVILLAVMLPLLNIMSTIA
;
A
#
# COMPACT_ATOMS: atom_id res chain seq x y z
N MET A 1 29.20 7.04 -7.03
CA MET A 1 28.74 5.84 -6.26
C MET A 1 27.22 5.87 -6.21
N LYS A 2 26.51 4.77 -6.52
CA LYS A 2 25.03 4.72 -6.38
C LYS A 2 24.69 5.05 -4.92
N LYS A 3 23.93 6.13 -4.67
CA LYS A 3 23.44 6.47 -3.32
C LYS A 3 22.66 5.28 -2.77
N LEU A 4 23.10 4.75 -1.64
CA LEU A 4 22.40 3.68 -0.92
C LEU A 4 21.11 4.28 -0.36
N THR A 5 19.94 3.95 -0.90
CA THR A 5 18.66 4.33 -0.28
C THR A 5 18.22 3.24 0.69
N LEU A 6 18.04 3.59 1.96
CA LEU A 6 17.57 2.67 3.00
C LEU A 6 16.10 2.27 2.75
N SER A 7 15.74 1.03 3.08
CA SER A 7 14.36 0.57 2.97
C SER A 7 13.50 1.19 4.07
N ARG A 8 12.18 1.28 3.85
CA ARG A 8 11.25 1.79 4.87
C ARG A 8 11.24 0.90 6.11
N GLU A 9 11.40 -0.41 5.97
CA GLU A 9 11.51 -1.32 7.12
C GLU A 9 12.77 -1.03 7.94
N TYR A 10 13.88 -0.75 7.27
CA TYR A 10 15.12 -0.39 7.95
C TYR A 10 15.00 0.92 8.71
N LEU A 11 14.41 1.94 8.09
CA LEU A 11 14.19 3.25 8.73
C LEU A 11 13.27 3.14 9.96
N ALA A 12 12.27 2.25 9.91
CA ALA A 12 11.42 1.94 11.07
C ALA A 12 12.23 1.36 12.23
N ALA A 13 13.04 0.33 11.95
CA ALA A 13 13.86 -0.35 12.95
C ALA A 13 14.92 0.59 13.54
N PHE A 14 15.62 1.33 12.66
CA PHE A 14 16.60 2.34 13.06
C PHE A 14 15.99 3.39 14.00
N ALA A 15 14.85 3.98 13.62
CA ALA A 15 14.20 4.99 14.44
C ALA A 15 13.75 4.44 15.80
N LEU A 16 13.22 3.20 15.82
CA LEU A 16 12.78 2.54 17.05
C LEU A 16 13.97 2.23 17.98
N GLN A 17 15.06 1.70 17.43
CA GLN A 17 16.25 1.38 18.22
C GLN A 17 16.91 2.65 18.76
N MET A 18 17.03 3.71 17.94
CA MET A 18 17.52 5.00 18.42
C MET A 18 16.64 5.58 19.53
N ALA A 19 15.31 5.51 19.41
CA ALA A 19 14.40 5.94 20.47
C ALA A 19 14.67 5.18 21.77
N PHE A 20 14.83 3.85 21.73
CA PHE A 20 15.12 3.06 22.92
C PHE A 20 16.49 3.35 23.53
N LEU A 21 17.53 3.52 22.70
CA LEU A 21 18.89 3.81 23.18
C LEU A 21 18.92 5.19 23.87
N ILE A 22 18.29 6.19 23.26
CA ILE A 22 18.18 7.54 23.84
C ILE A 22 17.37 7.50 25.14
N HIS A 23 16.24 6.77 25.15
CA HIS A 23 15.42 6.59 26.36
C HIS A 23 16.20 5.89 27.49
N ALA A 24 17.09 4.97 27.16
CA ALA A 24 17.98 4.30 28.10
C ALA A 24 19.14 5.19 28.60
N GLY A 25 19.24 6.43 28.12
CA GLY A 25 20.29 7.38 28.48
C GLY A 25 21.62 7.15 27.76
N ILE A 26 21.63 6.34 26.70
CA ILE A 26 22.82 6.12 25.87
C ILE A 26 23.02 7.34 24.97
N ASN A 27 24.26 7.85 24.91
CA ASN A 27 24.61 8.96 24.02
C ASN A 27 24.36 8.57 22.55
N MET A 28 23.94 9.51 21.72
CA MET A 28 23.58 9.24 20.32
C MET A 28 24.75 8.65 19.52
N ALA A 29 25.99 9.12 19.74
CA ALA A 29 27.17 8.58 19.06
C ALA A 29 27.41 7.09 19.42
N ASP A 30 27.38 6.78 20.73
CA ASP A 30 27.49 5.40 21.23
C ASP A 30 26.33 4.53 20.71
N GLY A 31 25.12 5.09 20.63
CA GLY A 31 23.96 4.42 20.07
C GLY A 31 24.16 4.04 18.60
N ILE A 32 24.71 4.93 17.77
CA ILE A 32 25.02 4.61 16.37
C ILE A 32 26.14 3.57 16.27
N HIS A 33 27.16 3.62 17.14
CA HIS A 33 28.20 2.58 17.20
C HIS A 33 27.61 1.21 17.51
N LEU A 34 26.74 1.11 18.52
CA LEU A 34 26.04 -0.14 18.85
C LEU A 34 25.22 -0.68 17.67
N LEU A 35 24.50 0.21 16.97
CA LEU A 35 23.77 -0.17 15.76
C LEU A 35 24.69 -0.64 14.63
N ALA A 36 25.87 -0.04 14.49
CA ALA A 36 26.87 -0.45 13.50
C ALA A 36 27.48 -1.82 13.83
N GLU A 37 27.68 -2.13 15.11
CA GLU A 37 28.18 -3.43 15.57
C GLU A 37 27.22 -4.57 15.23
N ASP A 38 25.92 -4.36 15.49
CA ASP A 38 24.85 -5.33 15.23
C ASP A 38 24.43 -5.43 13.76
N GLU A 39 24.90 -4.53 12.89
CA GLU A 39 24.49 -4.46 11.49
C GLU A 39 25.10 -5.58 10.64
N LYS A 40 24.23 -6.38 10.01
CA LYS A 40 24.62 -7.51 9.16
C LYS A 40 24.99 -7.08 7.74
N ASN A 41 24.40 -5.99 7.25
CA ASN A 41 24.66 -5.50 5.90
C ASN A 41 25.91 -4.62 5.88
N THR A 42 26.99 -5.11 5.25
CA THR A 42 28.28 -4.41 5.18
C THR A 42 28.19 -2.98 4.64
N LYS A 43 27.24 -2.67 3.74
CA LYS A 43 27.08 -1.31 3.21
C LYS A 43 26.45 -0.37 4.23
N VAL A 44 25.48 -0.87 4.98
CA VAL A 44 24.78 -0.11 6.02
C VAL A 44 25.67 0.05 7.24
N LYS A 45 26.41 -1.00 7.61
CA LYS A 45 27.42 -0.95 8.66
C LYS A 45 28.43 0.17 8.43
N LYS A 46 29.05 0.22 7.24
CA LYS A 46 29.97 1.30 6.87
C LYS A 46 29.33 2.69 6.89
N LEU A 47 28.04 2.78 6.54
CA LEU A 47 27.30 4.04 6.62
C LEU A 47 27.15 4.48 8.08
N LEU A 48 26.78 3.57 8.98
CA LEU A 48 26.65 3.86 10.41
C LEU A 48 28.01 4.17 11.06
N GLU A 49 29.07 3.42 10.74
CA GLU A 49 30.44 3.69 11.19
C GLU A 49 30.91 5.10 10.77
N ASN A 50 30.60 5.52 9.54
CA ASN A 50 30.93 6.87 9.06
C ASN A 50 30.10 7.98 9.74
N ILE A 51 28.86 7.69 10.13
CA ILE A 51 28.03 8.62 10.89
C ILE A 51 28.58 8.75 12.31
N ALA A 52 28.85 7.62 12.97
CA ALA A 52 29.42 7.59 14.31
C ALA A 52 30.75 8.32 14.37
N GLY A 53 31.67 8.08 13.43
CA GLY A 53 32.95 8.78 13.37
C GLY A 53 32.81 10.30 13.20
N GLN A 54 31.86 10.78 12.38
CA GLN A 54 31.58 12.22 12.28
C GLN A 54 31.00 12.79 13.59
N MET A 55 30.16 12.02 14.28
CA MET A 55 29.62 12.43 15.57
C MET A 55 30.68 12.46 16.67
N ASP A 56 31.65 11.55 16.63
CA ASP A 56 32.82 11.54 17.51
C ASP A 56 33.68 12.80 17.29
N ASP A 57 33.75 13.30 16.05
CA ASP A 57 34.37 14.58 15.69
C ASP A 57 33.52 15.82 16.08
N GLY A 58 32.36 15.61 16.72
CA GLY A 58 31.47 16.67 17.21
C GLY A 58 30.46 17.19 16.18
N VAL A 59 30.31 16.53 15.04
CA VAL A 59 29.28 16.89 14.05
C VAL A 59 27.89 16.46 14.56
N PRO A 60 26.85 17.31 14.47
CA PRO A 60 25.48 16.92 14.80
C PRO A 60 25.01 15.68 14.01
N LEU A 61 24.13 14.87 14.61
CA LEU A 61 23.64 13.64 13.97
C LEU A 61 22.95 13.94 12.65
N SER A 62 22.16 15.02 12.59
CA SER A 62 21.48 15.43 11.35
C SER A 62 22.43 15.73 10.20
N ASP A 63 23.54 16.42 10.46
CA ASP A 63 24.54 16.78 9.46
C ASP A 63 25.36 15.56 9.03
N ALA A 64 25.68 14.67 9.96
CA ALA A 64 26.34 13.40 9.66
C ALA A 64 25.45 12.50 8.76
N MET A 65 24.15 12.40 9.08
CA MET A 65 23.17 11.68 8.26
C MET A 65 23.03 12.28 6.86
N ARG A 66 23.03 13.62 6.74
CA ARG A 66 22.96 14.34 5.46
C ARG A 66 24.20 14.09 4.61
N SER A 67 25.39 14.12 5.22
CA SER A 67 26.68 13.95 4.55
C SER A 67 26.91 12.53 4.04
N CYS A 68 26.57 11.51 4.85
CA CYS A 68 26.66 10.11 4.43
C CYS A 68 25.60 9.72 3.39
N GLY A 69 24.46 10.42 3.41
CA GLY A 69 23.33 10.16 2.54
C GLY A 69 22.62 8.84 2.82
N GLY A 70 21.50 8.61 2.13
CA GLY A 70 20.73 7.37 2.22
C GLY A 70 19.51 7.40 3.13
N PHE A 71 19.45 8.41 4.00
CA PHE A 71 18.23 8.81 4.69
C PHE A 71 17.40 9.75 3.80
N PRO A 72 16.06 9.62 3.80
CA PRO A 72 15.18 10.61 3.18
C PRO A 72 15.30 11.99 3.84
N GLU A 73 15.12 13.07 3.08
CA GLU A 73 15.20 14.46 3.57
C GLU A 73 14.31 14.72 4.80
N TYR A 74 13.11 14.15 4.86
CA TYR A 74 12.23 14.35 6.01
C TYR A 74 12.77 13.73 7.30
N VAL A 75 13.51 12.61 7.23
CA VAL A 75 14.13 11.99 8.42
C VAL A 75 15.18 12.94 8.96
N ILE A 76 16.01 13.47 8.06
CA ILE A 76 17.04 14.45 8.41
C ILE A 76 16.39 15.70 9.02
N ASN A 77 15.37 16.27 8.39
CA ASN A 77 14.68 17.46 8.91
C ASN A 77 14.02 17.20 10.28
N MET A 78 13.52 15.99 10.51
CA MET A 78 12.97 15.60 11.81
C MET A 78 14.05 15.46 12.88
N THR A 79 15.20 14.88 12.53
CA THR A 79 16.38 14.83 13.40
C THR A 79 16.87 16.24 13.74
N ILE A 80 16.97 17.16 12.77
CA ILE A 80 17.33 18.58 12.99
C ILE A 80 16.38 19.21 14.02
N THR A 81 15.07 19.00 13.84
CA THR A 81 14.05 19.54 14.75
C THR A 81 14.25 18.96 16.15
N GLY A 82 14.35 17.64 16.26
CA GLY A 82 14.55 16.95 17.53
C GLY A 82 15.83 17.40 18.26
N GLU A 83 16.93 17.61 17.54
CA GLU A 83 18.18 18.16 18.09
C GLU A 83 17.99 19.60 18.58
N THR A 84 17.38 20.45 17.76
CA THR A 84 17.19 21.89 18.06
C THR A 84 16.22 22.11 19.21
N THR A 85 15.15 21.33 19.28
CA THR A 85 14.14 21.44 20.34
C THR A 85 14.49 20.61 21.57
N GLY A 86 15.57 19.82 21.55
CA GLY A 86 15.93 18.89 22.62
C GLY A 86 14.92 17.74 22.82
N ARG A 87 14.15 17.42 21.77
CA ARG A 87 13.07 16.41 21.79
C ARG A 87 13.38 15.21 20.89
N ILE A 88 14.67 14.90 20.73
CA ILE A 88 15.16 13.89 19.78
C ILE A 88 14.60 12.49 20.04
N GLU A 89 14.41 12.12 21.31
CA GLU A 89 13.75 10.86 21.70
C GLU A 89 12.33 10.78 21.12
N THR A 90 11.52 11.82 21.35
CA THR A 90 10.13 11.86 20.87
C THR A 90 10.06 11.92 19.34
N ALA A 91 11.03 12.56 18.69
CA ALA A 91 11.14 12.60 17.24
C ALA A 91 11.43 11.21 16.66
N PHE A 92 12.38 10.46 17.23
CA PHE A 92 12.66 9.09 16.83
C PHE A 92 11.49 8.15 17.12
N GLN A 93 10.82 8.29 18.25
CA GLN A 93 9.62 7.51 18.57
C GLN A 93 8.48 7.78 17.57
N ALA A 94 8.21 9.05 17.28
CA ALA A 94 7.17 9.43 16.32
C ALA A 94 7.49 8.94 14.89
N MET A 95 8.76 8.99 14.48
CA MET A 95 9.21 8.38 13.22
C MET A 95 9.01 6.88 13.20
N ALA A 96 9.38 6.17 14.28
CA ALA A 96 9.22 4.72 14.39
C ALA A 96 7.75 4.30 14.26
N GLU A 97 6.85 4.96 14.98
CA GLU A 97 5.40 4.74 14.90
C GLU A 97 4.90 4.98 13.46
N HIS A 98 5.28 6.10 12.84
CA HIS A 98 4.87 6.41 11.48
C HIS A 98 5.30 5.32 10.47
N TYR A 99 6.56 4.88 10.53
CA TYR A 99 7.06 3.84 9.62
C TYR A 99 6.44 2.47 9.88
N GLU A 100 6.18 2.12 11.15
CA GLU A 100 5.50 0.86 11.48
C GLU A 100 4.07 0.86 10.94
N THR A 101 3.33 1.97 11.06
CA THR A 101 2.03 2.12 10.39
C THR A 101 2.17 1.99 8.87
N GLN A 102 3.16 2.63 8.24
CA GLN A 102 3.38 2.46 6.79
C GLN A 102 3.68 1.00 6.40
N ARG A 103 4.43 0.28 7.24
CA ARG A 103 4.71 -1.14 7.07
C ARG A 103 3.42 -1.96 7.14
N GLN A 104 2.60 -1.72 8.16
CA GLN A 104 1.30 -2.39 8.35
C GLN A 104 0.36 -2.12 7.17
N PHE A 105 0.25 -0.87 6.70
CA PHE A 105 -0.52 -0.56 5.49
C PHE A 105 -0.01 -1.32 4.28
N ASN A 106 1.30 -1.33 4.04
CA ASN A 106 1.89 -2.01 2.89
C ASN A 106 1.70 -3.53 2.95
N GLN A 107 1.83 -4.12 4.14
CA GLN A 107 1.59 -5.54 4.37
C GLN A 107 0.12 -5.88 4.18
N ARG A 108 -0.80 -5.09 4.76
CA ARG A 108 -2.26 -5.27 4.60
C ARG A 108 -2.68 -5.15 3.14
N ILE A 109 -2.22 -4.12 2.42
CA ILE A 109 -2.49 -3.96 0.99
C ILE A 109 -1.94 -5.16 0.21
N ARG A 110 -0.73 -5.64 0.53
CA ARG A 110 -0.16 -6.82 -0.12
C ARG A 110 -1.03 -8.05 0.12
N SER A 111 -1.38 -8.34 1.36
CA SER A 111 -2.24 -9.49 1.72
C SER A 111 -3.63 -9.39 1.07
N ALA A 112 -4.22 -8.20 1.06
CA ALA A 112 -5.50 -7.87 0.43
C ALA A 112 -5.53 -8.18 -1.07
N VAL A 113 -4.40 -7.99 -1.78
CA VAL A 113 -4.29 -8.27 -3.22
C VAL A 113 -3.91 -9.71 -3.50
N MET A 114 -3.08 -10.33 -2.65
CA MET A 114 -2.62 -11.72 -2.85
C MET A 114 -3.78 -12.71 -2.90
N TYR A 115 -4.74 -12.58 -2.00
CA TYR A 115 -5.85 -13.54 -1.91
C TYR A 115 -6.75 -13.57 -3.17
N PRO A 116 -7.28 -12.43 -3.67
CA PRO A 116 -8.03 -12.40 -4.93
C PRO A 116 -7.25 -12.89 -6.15
N VAL A 117 -5.94 -12.63 -6.21
CA VAL A 117 -5.10 -13.08 -7.34
C VAL A 117 -4.99 -14.60 -7.37
N VAL A 118 -4.80 -15.25 -6.22
CA VAL A 118 -4.74 -16.71 -6.14
C VAL A 118 -6.07 -17.34 -6.53
N LEU A 119 -7.20 -16.79 -6.06
CA LEU A 119 -8.53 -17.25 -6.45
C LEU A 119 -8.80 -17.08 -7.95
N MET A 120 -8.47 -15.92 -8.53
CA MET A 120 -8.62 -15.69 -9.97
C MET A 120 -7.76 -16.64 -10.79
N MET A 121 -6.53 -16.92 -10.35
CA MET A 121 -5.65 -17.87 -11.03
C MET A 121 -6.24 -19.29 -11.01
N LEU A 122 -6.73 -19.76 -9.85
CA LEU A 122 -7.39 -21.06 -9.73
C LEU A 122 -8.67 -21.13 -10.59
N MET A 123 -9.47 -20.06 -10.60
CA MET A 123 -10.66 -19.94 -11.46
C MET A 123 -10.30 -20.06 -12.94
N LEU A 124 -9.28 -19.34 -13.41
CA LEU A 124 -8.82 -19.40 -14.80
C LEU A 124 -8.31 -20.79 -15.18
N ILE A 125 -7.63 -21.49 -14.27
CA ILE A 125 -7.20 -22.88 -14.48
C ILE A 125 -8.41 -23.80 -14.67
N ILE A 126 -9.40 -23.72 -13.77
CA ILE A 126 -10.61 -24.55 -13.85
C ILE A 126 -11.37 -24.29 -15.16
N ILE A 127 -11.61 -23.02 -15.49
CA ILE A 127 -12.28 -22.63 -16.76
C ILE A 127 -11.47 -23.14 -17.95
N GLY A 128 -10.14 -23.00 -17.93
CA GLY A 128 -9.25 -23.50 -18.97
C GLY A 128 -9.37 -25.01 -19.18
N ILE A 129 -9.37 -25.80 -18.11
CA ILE A 129 -9.56 -27.26 -18.17
C ILE A 129 -10.93 -27.59 -18.77
N LEU A 130 -12.00 -26.90 -18.34
CA LEU A 130 -13.34 -27.13 -18.87
C LEU A 130 -13.39 -26.87 -20.39
N LEU A 131 -12.86 -25.74 -20.86
CA LEU A 131 -12.89 -25.38 -22.28
C LEU A 131 -11.98 -26.26 -23.15
N ILE A 132 -10.79 -26.62 -22.66
CA ILE A 132 -9.77 -27.34 -23.45
C ILE A 132 -9.97 -28.85 -23.44
N LYS A 133 -10.41 -29.42 -22.31
CA LYS A 133 -10.54 -30.88 -22.14
C LYS A 133 -11.99 -31.32 -22.14
N VAL A 134 -12.86 -30.67 -21.37
CA VAL A 134 -14.22 -31.18 -21.15
C VAL A 134 -15.13 -30.92 -22.36
N ILE A 135 -15.18 -29.68 -22.88
CA ILE A 135 -16.05 -29.36 -24.02
C ILE A 135 -15.74 -30.20 -25.28
N PRO A 136 -14.47 -30.44 -25.67
CA PRO A 136 -14.18 -31.28 -26.84
C PRO A 136 -14.58 -32.75 -26.68
N ILE A 137 -14.51 -33.30 -25.46
CA ILE A 137 -15.00 -34.66 -25.18
C ILE A 137 -16.50 -34.71 -25.51
N PHE A 138 -17.27 -33.73 -25.02
CA PHE A 138 -18.69 -33.66 -25.38
C PHE A 138 -18.90 -33.48 -26.88
N GLU A 139 -18.15 -32.61 -27.56
CA GLU A 139 -18.28 -32.44 -29.02
C GLU A 139 -18.07 -33.75 -29.80
N SER A 140 -17.09 -34.56 -29.38
CA SER A 140 -16.85 -35.86 -30.01
C SER A 140 -18.02 -36.84 -29.80
N VAL A 141 -18.60 -36.87 -28.59
CA VAL A 141 -19.79 -37.69 -28.29
C VAL A 141 -20.98 -37.21 -29.12
N TYR A 142 -21.18 -35.90 -29.26
CA TYR A 142 -22.24 -35.34 -30.10
C TYR A 142 -22.10 -35.75 -31.57
N ARG A 143 -20.90 -35.65 -32.13
CA ARG A 143 -20.63 -36.06 -33.51
C ARG A 143 -20.91 -37.55 -33.74
N GLN A 144 -20.62 -38.40 -32.75
CA GLN A 144 -20.91 -39.84 -32.83
C GLN A 144 -22.40 -40.13 -32.81
N LEU A 145 -23.20 -39.32 -32.10
CA LEU A 145 -24.66 -39.41 -32.07
C LEU A 145 -25.32 -38.78 -33.32
N GLY A 146 -24.53 -38.35 -34.32
CA GLY A 146 -25.02 -37.73 -35.55
C GLY A 146 -25.42 -36.25 -35.42
N GLY A 147 -25.23 -35.66 -34.24
CA GLY A 147 -25.53 -34.26 -33.95
C GLY A 147 -24.31 -33.34 -34.06
N LYS A 148 -24.55 -32.03 -34.04
CA LYS A 148 -23.52 -31.00 -33.85
C LYS A 148 -23.87 -30.18 -32.63
N LEU A 149 -22.85 -29.68 -31.92
CA LEU A 149 -23.09 -28.63 -30.95
C LEU A 149 -23.60 -27.38 -31.67
N GLU A 150 -24.78 -26.90 -31.27
CA GLU A 150 -25.37 -25.65 -31.73
C GLU A 150 -25.52 -24.65 -30.56
N GLY A 151 -25.67 -23.36 -30.86
CA GLY A 151 -25.84 -22.32 -29.85
C GLY A 151 -24.62 -22.04 -28.98
N MET A 152 -24.84 -21.85 -27.67
CA MET A 152 -23.80 -21.44 -26.70
C MET A 152 -22.63 -22.42 -26.62
N GLY A 153 -22.87 -23.73 -26.69
CA GLY A 153 -21.80 -24.73 -26.60
C GLY A 153 -20.87 -24.73 -27.82
N ALA A 154 -21.37 -24.40 -29.01
CA ALA A 154 -20.53 -24.21 -30.19
C ALA A 154 -19.59 -23.00 -30.06
N GLY A 155 -20.07 -21.91 -29.44
CA GLY A 155 -19.27 -20.72 -29.14
C GLY A 155 -18.16 -21.00 -28.13
N LEU A 156 -18.49 -21.67 -27.03
CA LEU A 156 -17.52 -22.09 -26.01
C LEU A 156 -16.49 -23.09 -26.58
N PHE A 157 -16.92 -23.98 -27.47
CA PHE A 157 -16.02 -24.90 -28.16
C PHE A 157 -15.02 -24.18 -29.08
N LYS A 158 -15.47 -23.17 -29.84
CA LYS A 158 -14.56 -22.33 -30.67
C LYS A 158 -13.55 -21.55 -29.82
N LEU A 159 -13.99 -21.00 -28.68
CA LEU A 159 -13.09 -20.37 -27.71
C LEU A 159 -12.09 -21.38 -27.13
N GLY A 160 -12.56 -22.58 -26.78
CA GLY A 160 -11.73 -23.70 -26.33
C GLY A 160 -10.70 -24.14 -27.37
N GLN A 161 -11.08 -24.23 -28.65
CA GLN A 161 -10.14 -24.52 -29.74
C GLN A 161 -9.13 -23.40 -29.98
N ALA A 162 -9.55 -22.13 -29.90
CA ALA A 162 -8.64 -20.99 -30.00
C ALA A 162 -7.58 -21.05 -28.88
N LEU A 163 -8.00 -21.34 -27.65
CA LEU A 163 -7.10 -21.56 -26.51
C LEU A 163 -6.22 -22.82 -26.71
N ASN A 164 -6.79 -23.94 -27.14
CA ASN A 164 -6.10 -25.21 -27.35
C ASN A 164 -5.05 -25.15 -28.48
N SER A 165 -5.33 -24.42 -29.57
CA SER A 165 -4.37 -24.18 -30.65
C SER A 165 -3.16 -23.35 -30.20
N ALA A 166 -3.36 -22.56 -29.13
CA ALA A 166 -2.30 -21.84 -28.45
C ALA A 166 -1.64 -22.65 -27.31
N LEU A 167 -1.94 -23.94 -27.08
CA LEU A 167 -1.40 -24.72 -25.94
C LEU A 167 0.13 -24.71 -25.75
N PRO A 168 0.97 -24.84 -26.80
CA PRO A 168 2.42 -24.72 -26.64
C PRO A 168 2.83 -23.31 -26.20
N THR A 169 2.09 -22.30 -26.66
CA THR A 169 2.23 -20.89 -26.29
C THR A 169 1.58 -20.56 -24.93
N ILE A 170 0.55 -21.28 -24.48
CA ILE A 170 -0.14 -21.10 -23.20
C ILE A 170 0.66 -21.72 -22.05
N GLY A 171 1.35 -22.84 -22.27
CA GLY A 171 2.34 -23.33 -21.31
C GLY A 171 3.45 -22.31 -21.07
N ILE A 172 3.90 -21.64 -22.14
CA ILE A 172 4.83 -20.51 -22.08
C ILE A 172 4.17 -19.28 -21.43
N ILE A 173 2.91 -18.96 -21.70
CA ILE A 173 2.17 -17.84 -21.06
C ILE A 173 1.89 -18.13 -19.58
N ALA A 174 1.65 -19.37 -19.16
CA ALA A 174 1.47 -19.76 -17.78
C ALA A 174 2.78 -19.66 -17.00
N VAL A 175 3.90 -20.13 -17.58
CA VAL A 175 5.25 -19.91 -17.04
C VAL A 175 5.59 -18.42 -17.05
N ILE A 176 5.24 -17.66 -18.09
CA ILE A 176 5.39 -16.20 -18.13
C ILE A 176 4.48 -15.53 -17.11
N LEU A 177 3.26 -15.99 -16.83
CA LEU A 177 2.38 -15.43 -15.79
C LEU A 177 2.87 -15.78 -14.38
N LEU A 178 3.52 -16.93 -14.21
CA LEU A 178 4.18 -17.32 -12.96
C LEU A 178 5.47 -16.52 -12.73
N VAL A 179 6.26 -16.32 -13.79
CA VAL A 179 7.49 -15.53 -13.80
C VAL A 179 7.19 -14.03 -13.73
N VAL A 180 6.20 -13.53 -14.46
CA VAL A 180 5.67 -12.16 -14.36
C VAL A 180 4.97 -11.99 -13.02
N GLY A 181 4.25 -12.98 -12.50
CA GLY A 181 3.73 -12.97 -11.13
C GLY A 181 4.86 -12.84 -10.09
N MET A 182 5.95 -13.60 -10.23
CA MET A 182 7.16 -13.47 -9.42
C MET A 182 7.87 -12.12 -9.61
N ILE A 183 7.99 -11.62 -10.84
CA ILE A 183 8.63 -10.34 -11.18
C ILE A 183 7.77 -9.16 -10.71
N ILE A 184 6.44 -9.26 -10.74
CA ILE A 184 5.51 -8.27 -10.18
C ILE A 184 5.57 -8.31 -8.66
N TRP A 185 5.76 -9.49 -8.08
CA TRP A 185 5.96 -9.68 -6.63
C TRP A 185 7.32 -9.11 -6.15
N TYR A 186 8.34 -9.09 -7.02
CA TYR A 186 9.69 -8.61 -6.70
C TYR A 186 10.01 -7.19 -7.21
N SER A 187 9.33 -6.67 -8.24
CA SER A 187 9.65 -5.36 -8.85
C SER A 187 8.74 -4.24 -8.33
N ALA A 188 9.35 -3.26 -7.66
CA ALA A 188 8.69 -2.05 -7.21
C ALA A 188 8.07 -1.21 -8.36
N ALA A 189 8.59 -1.38 -9.60
CA ALA A 189 8.21 -0.58 -10.76
C ALA A 189 6.82 -0.93 -11.33
N PHE A 190 6.47 -2.21 -11.45
CA PHE A 190 5.14 -2.58 -11.95
C PHE A 190 4.05 -2.29 -10.91
N ARG A 191 4.36 -2.51 -9.63
CA ARG A 191 3.51 -2.09 -8.51
C ARG A 191 3.24 -0.59 -8.56
N TYR A 192 4.26 0.23 -8.86
CA TYR A 192 4.09 1.68 -9.05
C TYR A 192 3.14 1.99 -10.22
N HIS A 193 3.28 1.35 -11.39
CA HIS A 193 2.41 1.61 -12.55
C HIS A 193 0.95 1.16 -12.36
N LEU A 194 0.72 -0.01 -11.77
CA LEU A 194 -0.63 -0.54 -11.48
C LEU A 194 -1.34 0.31 -10.43
N VAL A 195 -0.62 0.65 -9.35
CA VAL A 195 -1.12 1.52 -8.29
C VAL A 195 -1.37 2.92 -8.83
N ARG A 196 -0.51 3.45 -9.69
CA ARG A 196 -0.70 4.77 -10.35
C ARG A 196 -1.89 4.78 -11.31
N GLY A 197 -2.09 3.72 -12.09
CA GLY A 197 -3.24 3.57 -12.98
C GLY A 197 -4.56 3.52 -12.21
N TYR A 198 -4.62 2.68 -11.15
CA TYR A 198 -5.78 2.61 -10.26
C TYR A 198 -6.01 3.94 -9.52
N LYS A 199 -4.96 4.60 -9.02
CA LYS A 199 -5.04 5.90 -8.34
C LYS A 199 -5.44 7.04 -9.28
N ARG A 200 -5.12 6.98 -10.57
CA ARG A 200 -5.58 7.99 -11.54
C ARG A 200 -7.09 7.88 -11.82
N VAL A 201 -7.65 6.68 -11.73
CA VAL A 201 -9.08 6.42 -12.01
C VAL A 201 -9.95 6.45 -10.74
N PHE A 202 -9.43 5.95 -9.62
CA PHE A 202 -10.15 5.80 -8.34
C PHE A 202 -9.52 6.61 -7.19
N GLY A 203 -8.54 7.49 -7.45
CA GLY A 203 -7.76 8.18 -6.41
C GLY A 203 -8.56 9.11 -5.50
N GLU A 204 -9.71 9.59 -5.98
CA GLU A 204 -10.62 10.42 -5.18
C GLU A 204 -11.66 9.62 -4.39
N TYR A 205 -11.72 8.29 -4.58
CA TYR A 205 -12.81 7.46 -4.07
C TYR A 205 -12.35 6.40 -3.05
N GLY A 206 -13.21 6.18 -2.05
CA GLY A 206 -13.15 5.07 -1.09
C GLY A 206 -11.82 4.96 -0.32
N ILE A 207 -11.08 3.89 -0.60
CA ILE A 207 -9.91 3.44 0.17
C ILE A 207 -8.71 4.36 -0.04
N THR A 208 -8.46 4.81 -1.27
CA THR A 208 -7.29 5.65 -1.56
C THR A 208 -7.36 6.97 -0.80
N LYS A 209 -8.56 7.55 -0.72
CA LYS A 209 -8.83 8.76 0.08
C LYS A 209 -8.61 8.50 1.57
N LYS A 210 -9.17 7.42 2.14
CA LYS A 210 -9.00 7.08 3.56
C LYS A 210 -7.53 6.80 3.92
N VAL A 211 -6.83 6.01 3.12
CA VAL A 211 -5.39 5.70 3.32
C VAL A 211 -4.55 6.97 3.17
N GLY A 212 -4.84 7.80 2.18
CA GLY A 212 -4.16 9.08 2.01
C GLY A 212 -4.35 10.00 3.22
N MET A 213 -5.59 10.19 3.66
CA MET A 213 -5.95 10.99 4.82
C MET A 213 -5.29 10.48 6.10
N ALA A 214 -5.22 9.15 6.31
CA ALA A 214 -4.52 8.54 7.43
C ALA A 214 -3.01 8.82 7.39
N ARG A 215 -2.37 8.69 6.23
CA ARG A 215 -0.94 9.02 6.04
C ARG A 215 -0.66 10.49 6.35
N PHE A 216 -1.51 11.39 5.87
CA PHE A 216 -1.41 12.81 6.14
C PHE A 216 -1.57 13.13 7.63
N ALA A 217 -2.59 12.58 8.27
CA ALA A 217 -2.81 12.79 9.70
C ALA A 217 -1.66 12.24 10.55
N SER A 218 -1.13 11.07 10.18
CA SER A 218 0.04 10.45 10.79
C SER A 218 1.29 11.33 10.64
N ALA A 219 1.55 11.85 9.44
CA ALA A 219 2.69 12.73 9.20
C ALA A 219 2.56 14.09 9.91
N LEU A 220 1.35 14.67 9.94
CA LEU A 220 1.08 15.92 10.66
C LEU A 220 1.25 15.73 12.18
N SER A 221 0.70 14.64 12.73
CA SER A 221 0.88 14.28 14.14
C SER A 221 2.36 14.06 14.49
N MET A 222 3.11 13.39 13.61
CA MET A 222 4.55 13.15 13.80
C MET A 222 5.30 14.47 13.87
N GLY A 223 4.99 15.43 12.98
CA GLY A 223 5.60 16.76 13.01
C GLY A 223 5.28 17.53 14.29
N MET A 224 4.01 17.58 14.67
CA MET A 224 3.56 18.26 15.88
C MET A 224 4.19 17.67 17.15
N LEU A 225 4.20 16.34 17.30
CA LEU A 225 4.81 15.66 18.46
C LEU A 225 6.31 15.92 18.57
N SER A 226 6.99 16.07 17.43
CA SER A 226 8.41 16.35 17.35
C SER A 226 8.75 17.82 17.59
N GLY A 227 7.75 18.68 17.82
CA GLY A 227 7.93 20.09 18.12
C GLY A 227 8.05 21.00 16.89
N LEU A 228 7.71 20.51 15.69
CA LEU A 228 7.64 21.38 14.51
C LEU A 228 6.50 22.41 14.67
N PRO A 229 6.72 23.67 14.23
CA PRO A 229 5.63 24.61 13.97
C PRO A 229 4.56 23.96 13.09
N ILE A 230 3.30 24.33 13.31
CA ILE A 230 2.15 23.69 12.64
C ILE A 230 2.26 23.83 11.11
N GLU A 231 2.72 24.96 10.62
CA GLU A 231 2.90 25.26 9.20
C GLU A 231 3.97 24.34 8.58
N GLU A 232 5.08 24.13 9.28
CA GLU A 232 6.17 23.24 8.85
C GLU A 232 5.74 21.77 8.92
N ALA A 233 5.06 21.38 9.99
CA ALA A 233 4.47 20.05 10.12
C ALA A 233 3.47 19.78 8.97
N MET A 234 2.69 20.78 8.56
CA MET A 234 1.79 20.69 7.41
C MET A 234 2.56 20.51 6.10
N ARG A 235 3.53 21.39 5.81
CA ARG A 235 4.38 21.28 4.60
C ARG A 235 5.06 19.91 4.51
N MET A 236 5.55 19.42 5.63
CA MET A 236 6.12 18.09 5.72
C MET A 236 5.06 17.02 5.42
N ALA A 237 3.88 17.09 6.05
CA ALA A 237 2.79 16.14 5.82
C ALA A 237 2.31 16.09 4.37
N MET A 238 2.34 17.23 3.65
CA MET A 238 2.03 17.30 2.23
C MET A 238 2.97 16.46 1.36
N ASN A 239 4.24 16.32 1.74
CA ASN A 239 5.23 15.54 0.98
C ASN A 239 4.95 14.04 0.99
N PHE A 240 4.16 13.56 1.96
CA PHE A 240 3.77 12.16 2.07
C PHE A 240 2.52 11.80 1.25
N HIS A 241 1.90 12.79 0.60
CA HIS A 241 0.71 12.58 -0.21
C HIS A 241 1.03 12.27 -1.67
N GLU A 242 0.38 11.25 -2.21
CA GLU A 242 0.55 10.83 -3.62
C GLU A 242 -0.46 11.52 -4.56
N GLU A 243 0.10 12.27 -5.53
CA GLU A 243 -0.30 12.54 -6.94
C GLU A 243 -1.77 12.73 -7.37
N SER A 244 -2.78 12.86 -6.51
CA SER A 244 -4.11 13.30 -6.96
C SER A 244 -4.18 14.84 -7.05
N PRO A 245 -4.41 15.44 -8.24
CA PRO A 245 -4.43 16.89 -8.41
C PRO A 245 -5.44 17.61 -7.51
N GLY A 246 -6.65 17.05 -7.36
CA GLY A 246 -7.73 17.65 -6.57
C GLY A 246 -7.47 17.63 -5.06
N ILE A 247 -6.70 16.67 -4.56
CA ILE A 247 -6.33 16.58 -3.14
C ILE A 247 -5.18 17.55 -2.84
N LYS A 248 -4.21 17.68 -3.74
CA LYS A 248 -3.07 18.58 -3.58
C LYS A 248 -3.52 20.04 -3.42
N GLN A 249 -4.47 20.48 -4.26
CA GLN A 249 -5.02 21.84 -4.18
C GLN A 249 -5.62 22.13 -2.80
N ARG A 250 -6.33 21.16 -2.19
CA ARG A 250 -6.96 21.33 -0.89
C ARG A 250 -5.94 21.45 0.25
N TYR A 251 -4.81 20.76 0.13
CA TYR A 251 -3.69 20.96 1.05
C TYR A 251 -3.03 22.31 0.88
N GLU A 252 -2.83 22.77 -0.36
CA GLU A 252 -2.27 24.09 -0.66
C GLU A 252 -3.20 25.21 -0.13
N GLU A 253 -4.52 25.09 -0.32
CA GLU A 253 -5.53 25.99 0.26
C GLU A 253 -5.50 25.99 1.79
N CYS A 254 -5.37 24.81 2.42
CA CYS A 254 -5.26 24.72 3.87
C CYS A 254 -3.98 25.39 4.40
N LEU A 255 -2.85 25.22 3.69
CA LEU A 255 -1.59 25.84 4.04
C LEU A 255 -1.67 27.36 3.95
N GLN A 256 -2.24 27.90 2.88
CA GLN A 256 -2.43 29.34 2.72
C GLN A 256 -3.29 29.93 3.85
N LYS A 257 -4.32 29.20 4.30
CA LYS A 257 -5.16 29.62 5.43
C LYS A 257 -4.42 29.61 6.76
N LEU A 258 -3.55 28.63 6.97
CA LEU A 258 -2.66 28.58 8.14
C LEU A 258 -1.67 29.76 8.13
N GLU A 259 -1.04 30.01 6.98
CA GLU A 259 -0.12 31.15 6.79
C GLU A 259 -0.80 32.50 6.98
N SER A 260 -2.11 32.60 6.66
CA SER A 260 -2.91 33.80 6.92
C SER A 260 -3.38 33.94 8.38
N GLY A 261 -2.96 33.04 9.28
CA GLY A 261 -3.25 33.09 10.71
C GLY A 261 -4.55 32.40 11.16
N ASN A 262 -5.21 31.62 10.29
CA ASN A 262 -6.39 30.88 10.73
C ASN A 262 -6.00 29.71 11.65
N PRO A 263 -6.81 29.39 12.68
CA PRO A 263 -6.58 28.22 13.51
C PRO A 263 -6.54 26.92 12.67
N LEU A 264 -5.64 26.00 13.03
CA LEU A 264 -5.45 24.73 12.32
C LEU A 264 -6.77 23.96 12.12
N ALA A 265 -7.59 23.90 13.15
CA ALA A 265 -8.88 23.20 13.09
C ALA A 265 -9.84 23.79 12.04
N ASP A 266 -9.85 25.12 11.90
CA ASP A 266 -10.71 25.83 10.96
C ASP A 266 -10.17 25.69 9.53
N ALA A 267 -8.86 25.84 9.36
CA ALA A 267 -8.19 25.62 8.07
C ALA A 267 -8.45 24.20 7.52
N LEU A 268 -8.36 23.18 8.37
CA LEU A 268 -8.65 21.78 8.02
C LEU A 268 -10.14 21.52 7.72
N ASN A 269 -11.04 22.23 8.40
CA ASN A 269 -12.48 22.08 8.22
C ASN A 269 -12.93 22.74 6.89
N GLU A 270 -12.47 23.95 6.61
CA GLU A 270 -12.87 24.70 5.41
C GLU A 270 -12.28 24.12 4.13
N SER A 271 -11.05 23.59 4.19
CA SER A 271 -10.45 22.80 3.09
C SER A 271 -11.07 21.40 2.97
N LYS A 272 -11.99 21.04 3.88
CA LYS A 272 -12.72 19.77 4.00
C LYS A 272 -11.81 18.54 4.21
N ILE A 273 -10.54 18.75 4.57
CA ILE A 273 -9.54 17.68 4.67
C ILE A 273 -9.99 16.68 5.72
N PHE A 274 -10.43 17.18 6.88
CA PHE A 274 -10.97 16.40 7.98
C PHE A 274 -12.49 16.53 8.12
N SER A 275 -13.09 15.54 8.78
CA SER A 275 -14.50 15.63 9.14
C SER A 275 -14.72 16.72 10.20
N PRO A 276 -15.90 17.35 10.24
CA PRO A 276 -16.20 18.36 11.26
C PRO A 276 -16.08 17.84 12.71
N LEU A 277 -16.15 16.52 12.91
CA LEU A 277 -15.92 15.91 14.23
C LEU A 277 -14.45 16.02 14.63
N TYR A 278 -13.53 15.60 13.76
CA TYR A 278 -12.09 15.65 14.06
C TYR A 278 -11.58 17.10 14.19
N CYS A 279 -12.06 18.02 13.36
CA CYS A 279 -11.74 19.45 13.49
C CYS A 279 -12.18 20.00 14.86
N ARG A 280 -13.37 19.63 15.35
CA ARG A 280 -13.85 20.05 16.67
C ARG A 280 -13.02 19.46 17.81
N MET A 281 -12.64 18.19 17.72
CA MET A 281 -11.73 17.56 18.68
C MET A 281 -10.41 18.32 18.75
N LEU A 282 -9.81 18.61 17.58
CA LEU A 282 -8.56 19.34 17.49
C LEU A 282 -8.68 20.77 18.03
N ALA A 283 -9.77 21.49 17.73
CA ALA A 283 -10.01 22.82 18.26
C ALA A 283 -10.06 22.84 19.79
N ILE A 284 -10.70 21.84 20.41
CA ILE A 284 -10.75 21.69 21.87
C ILE A 284 -9.35 21.37 22.41
N GLY A 285 -8.64 20.43 21.79
CA GLY A 285 -7.29 20.03 22.18
C GLY A 285 -6.28 21.18 22.13
N VAL A 286 -6.30 21.98 21.06
CA VAL A 286 -5.42 23.15 20.93
C VAL A 286 -5.72 24.19 22.02
N LYS A 287 -7.01 24.46 22.30
CA LYS A 287 -7.40 25.38 23.39
C LYS A 287 -6.97 24.90 24.77
N SER A 288 -6.87 23.60 24.99
CA SER A 288 -6.41 23.01 26.25
C SER A 288 -4.91 22.72 26.29
N GLY A 289 -4.13 23.14 25.28
CA GLY A 289 -2.69 22.88 25.18
C GLY A 289 -2.32 21.42 24.87
N ALA A 290 -3.29 20.60 24.48
CA ALA A 290 -3.15 19.17 24.17
C ALA A 290 -3.33 18.90 22.66
N GLY A 291 -2.99 19.86 21.80
CA GLY A 291 -3.17 19.75 20.35
C GLY A 291 -2.45 18.54 19.74
N ASP A 292 -1.21 18.31 20.16
CA ASP A 292 -0.35 17.25 19.61
C ASP A 292 -0.87 15.84 19.94
N SER A 293 -1.31 15.64 21.19
CA SER A 293 -1.86 14.35 21.65
C SER A 293 -3.22 14.07 21.03
N VAL A 294 -4.07 15.09 20.87
CA VAL A 294 -5.35 14.97 20.17
C VAL A 294 -5.13 14.67 18.68
N MET A 295 -4.14 15.30 18.04
CA MET A 295 -3.79 15.01 16.65
C MET A 295 -3.29 13.56 16.48
N SER A 296 -2.52 13.04 17.44
CA SER A 296 -2.10 11.63 17.46
C SER A 296 -3.28 10.67 17.57
N GLU A 297 -4.25 10.97 18.43
CA GLU A 297 -5.48 10.18 18.55
C GLU A 297 -6.34 10.22 17.27
N ILE A 298 -6.43 11.40 16.62
CA ILE A 298 -7.09 11.55 15.31
C ILE A 298 -6.38 10.70 14.25
N ALA A 299 -5.05 10.74 14.20
CA ALA A 299 -4.25 9.94 13.28
C ALA A 299 -4.49 8.43 13.48
N LYS A 300 -4.42 7.93 14.71
CA LYS A 300 -4.69 6.51 15.05
C LYS A 300 -6.09 6.05 14.63
N ARG A 301 -7.11 6.90 14.80
CA ARG A 301 -8.48 6.62 14.35
C ARG A 301 -8.58 6.53 12.84
N LEU A 302 -7.99 7.49 12.13
CA LEU A 302 -7.97 7.48 10.67
C LEU A 302 -7.17 6.29 10.12
N GLU A 303 -6.09 5.89 10.78
CA GLU A 303 -5.32 4.70 10.44
C GLU A 303 -6.16 3.44 10.58
N THR A 304 -6.89 3.30 11.68
CA THR A 304 -7.81 2.19 11.93
C THR A 304 -8.93 2.15 10.88
N ASP A 305 -9.57 3.30 10.61
CA ASP A 305 -10.63 3.43 9.60
C ASP A 305 -10.14 3.08 8.17
N ALA A 306 -8.88 3.40 7.87
CA ALA A 306 -8.25 3.07 6.61
C ALA A 306 -7.95 1.57 6.51
N MET A 307 -7.45 0.94 7.57
CA MET A 307 -7.24 -0.52 7.62
C MET A 307 -8.55 -1.28 7.47
N GLN A 308 -9.60 -0.87 8.20
CA GLN A 308 -10.92 -1.48 8.09
C GLN A 308 -11.50 -1.34 6.68
N ALA A 309 -11.34 -0.17 6.03
CA ALA A 309 -11.81 0.03 4.66
C ALA A 309 -11.09 -0.87 3.64
N ILE A 310 -9.81 -1.21 3.88
CA ILE A 310 -9.08 -2.21 3.08
C ILE A 310 -9.76 -3.57 3.27
N ASP A 311 -9.95 -4.01 4.50
CA ASP A 311 -10.52 -5.32 4.83
C ASP A 311 -11.96 -5.47 4.31
N GLU A 312 -12.81 -4.46 4.48
CA GLU A 312 -14.19 -4.43 3.95
C GLU A 312 -14.26 -4.50 2.43
N THR A 313 -13.27 -3.94 1.74
CA THR A 313 -13.22 -4.02 0.27
C THR A 313 -12.78 -5.41 -0.17
N VAL A 314 -11.79 -6.00 0.50
CA VAL A 314 -11.36 -7.38 0.25
C VAL A 314 -12.52 -8.35 0.49
N ALA A 315 -13.25 -8.20 1.60
CA ALA A 315 -14.38 -9.05 1.94
C ALA A 315 -15.52 -8.99 0.91
N ARG A 316 -15.70 -7.88 0.19
CA ARG A 316 -16.69 -7.77 -0.90
C ARG A 316 -16.22 -8.39 -2.22
N ILE A 317 -14.92 -8.46 -2.44
CA ILE A 317 -14.35 -9.05 -3.66
C ILE A 317 -14.61 -10.56 -3.70
N GLU A 318 -14.48 -11.26 -2.57
CA GLU A 318 -14.64 -12.72 -2.50
C GLU A 318 -16.02 -13.21 -2.99
N PRO A 319 -17.16 -12.73 -2.47
CA PRO A 319 -18.48 -13.12 -2.97
C PRO A 319 -18.68 -12.79 -4.45
N THR A 320 -18.13 -11.66 -4.91
CA THR A 320 -18.24 -11.24 -6.32
C THR A 320 -17.54 -12.23 -7.24
N ILE A 321 -16.34 -12.69 -6.87
CA ILE A 321 -15.59 -13.71 -7.62
C ILE A 321 -16.35 -15.04 -7.62
N VAL A 322 -16.90 -15.46 -6.47
CA VAL A 322 -17.65 -16.72 -6.36
C VAL A 322 -18.90 -16.67 -7.23
N ILE A 323 -19.71 -15.62 -7.15
CA ILE A 323 -20.93 -15.46 -7.97
C ILE A 323 -20.56 -15.50 -9.46
N PHE A 324 -19.53 -14.76 -9.87
CA PHE A 324 -19.08 -14.75 -11.25
C PHE A 324 -18.64 -16.15 -11.72
N THR A 325 -17.88 -16.86 -10.89
CA THR A 325 -17.44 -18.23 -11.15
C THR A 325 -18.64 -19.17 -11.29
N SER A 326 -19.60 -19.10 -10.37
CA SER A 326 -20.81 -19.93 -10.39
C SER A 326 -21.64 -19.69 -11.65
N VAL A 327 -21.78 -18.43 -12.09
CA VAL A 327 -22.47 -18.10 -13.34
C VAL A 327 -21.75 -18.71 -14.55
N ILE A 328 -20.42 -18.58 -14.64
CA ILE A 328 -19.65 -19.15 -15.74
C ILE A 328 -19.77 -20.68 -15.77
N VAL A 329 -19.58 -21.34 -14.62
CA VAL A 329 -19.71 -22.80 -14.52
C VAL A 329 -21.13 -23.23 -14.88
N GLY A 330 -22.15 -22.51 -14.43
CA GLY A 330 -23.55 -22.77 -14.80
C GLY A 330 -23.81 -22.66 -16.29
N VAL A 331 -23.27 -21.63 -16.96
CA VAL A 331 -23.36 -21.48 -18.42
C VAL A 331 -22.67 -22.64 -19.14
N ILE A 332 -21.50 -23.07 -18.66
CA ILE A 332 -20.78 -24.22 -19.24
C ILE A 332 -21.60 -25.50 -19.09
N LEU A 333 -22.16 -25.76 -17.90
CA LEU A 333 -23.00 -26.94 -17.66
C LEU A 333 -24.25 -26.94 -18.54
N LEU A 334 -24.94 -25.82 -18.66
CA LEU A 334 -26.10 -25.69 -19.55
C LEU A 334 -25.73 -25.92 -21.01
N ALA A 335 -24.60 -25.37 -21.46
CA ALA A 335 -24.09 -25.57 -22.82
C ALA A 335 -23.78 -27.03 -23.14
N VAL A 336 -23.42 -27.83 -22.13
CA VAL A 336 -23.15 -29.25 -22.24
C VAL A 336 -24.43 -30.10 -22.15
N MET A 337 -25.35 -29.75 -21.24
CA MET A 337 -26.56 -30.55 -20.95
C MET A 337 -27.72 -30.31 -21.91
N LEU A 338 -27.95 -29.07 -22.37
CA LEU A 338 -29.07 -28.75 -23.26
C LEU A 338 -29.11 -29.63 -24.52
N PRO A 339 -27.99 -29.85 -25.24
CA PRO A 339 -28.07 -30.65 -26.44
C PRO A 339 -28.21 -32.17 -26.15
N LEU A 340 -27.93 -32.65 -24.92
CA LEU A 340 -28.12 -34.07 -24.54
C LEU A 340 -29.61 -34.35 -24.39
N LEU A 341 -30.35 -33.39 -23.84
CA LEU A 341 -31.81 -33.44 -23.75
C LEU A 341 -32.44 -33.48 -25.15
N ASN A 342 -31.94 -32.69 -26.10
CA ASN A 342 -32.43 -32.71 -27.47
C ASN A 342 -32.20 -34.08 -28.13
N ILE A 343 -31.03 -34.69 -27.95
CA ILE A 343 -30.76 -36.02 -28.51
C ILE A 343 -31.67 -37.08 -27.89
N MET A 344 -31.85 -37.08 -26.57
CA MET A 344 -32.78 -38.02 -25.93
C MET A 344 -34.22 -37.83 -26.41
N SER A 345 -34.66 -36.59 -26.66
CA SER A 345 -36.00 -36.31 -27.21
C SER A 345 -36.17 -36.73 -28.67
N THR A 346 -35.08 -36.84 -29.44
CA THR A 346 -35.12 -37.31 -30.83
C THR A 346 -34.97 -38.83 -30.97
N ILE A 347 -34.53 -39.52 -29.90
CA ILE A 347 -34.37 -40.99 -29.86
C ILE A 347 -35.57 -41.66 -29.18
N ALA A 348 -36.32 -40.95 -28.33
CA ALA A 348 -37.58 -41.40 -27.73
C ALA A 348 -38.78 -41.22 -28.67
#